data_AF-A0A5B0V0I3-F1
#
_entry.id   AF-A0A5B0V0I3-F1
#
_cell.length_a   1.000
_cell.length_b   1.000
_cell.length_c   1.000
_cell.angle_alpha   90.00
_cell.angle_beta   90.00
_cell.angle_gamma   90.00
#
_symmetry.space_group_name_H-M   'P 1'
#
loop_
_entity.id
_entity.type
_entity.pdbx_description
1 polymer ?
#
loop_
_entity_poly.entity_id
_entity_poly.type
_entity_poly.pdbx_seq_one_letter_code
_entity_poly.pdbx_strand_id
1 'polypeptide(L)'
;ILPLLSQVTPPSSFTQDETRYLTDRIQNGGTEVVEAKAGSGSATLSMAFAASKFADACLRAMRGEAGIVECSYVASEVTELPFFATKVRLGRGGAEEILPLGPLNDFERAGLEAAKKEL
;
A
#
# COMPACT_ATOMS: atom_id res chain seq x y z
N ILE A 1 4.64 6.99 -0.46
CA ILE A 1 3.57 6.09 -0.97
C ILE A 1 3.93 5.68 -2.40
N LEU A 2 4.03 4.39 -2.72
CA LEU A 2 4.42 3.91 -4.06
C LEU A 2 3.39 2.88 -4.58
N PRO A 3 2.45 3.27 -5.46
CA PRO A 3 1.53 2.33 -6.08
C PRO A 3 2.23 1.52 -7.18
N LEU A 4 2.18 0.19 -7.07
CA LEU A 4 2.74 -0.72 -8.08
C LEU A 4 1.70 -0.98 -9.19
N LEU A 5 1.44 0.02 -10.02
CA LEU A 5 0.46 -0.03 -11.11
C LEU A 5 0.77 -1.12 -12.14
N SER A 6 2.05 -1.51 -12.29
CA SER A 6 2.47 -2.63 -13.14
C SER A 6 1.97 -4.00 -12.65
N GLN A 7 1.51 -4.09 -11.40
CA GLN A 7 1.05 -5.33 -10.76
C GLN A 7 -0.48 -5.37 -10.55
N VAL A 8 -1.22 -4.49 -11.20
CA VAL A 8 -2.69 -4.44 -11.08
C VAL A 8 -3.33 -5.76 -11.54
N THR A 9 -4.39 -6.16 -10.85
CA THR A 9 -5.20 -7.35 -11.20
C THR A 9 -6.67 -6.93 -11.36
N PRO A 10 -7.33 -7.21 -12.50
CA PRO A 10 -6.80 -7.87 -13.69
C PRO A 10 -5.70 -7.04 -14.38
N PRO A 11 -4.77 -7.68 -15.13
CA PRO A 11 -3.70 -6.97 -15.82
C PRO A 11 -4.25 -5.87 -16.72
N SER A 12 -3.75 -4.65 -16.53
CA SER A 12 -4.16 -3.46 -17.28
C SER A 12 -2.92 -2.65 -17.64
N SER A 13 -2.95 -2.04 -18.82
CA SER A 13 -1.87 -1.17 -19.31
C SER A 13 -2.27 0.28 -19.18
N PHE A 14 -1.32 1.12 -18.75
CA PHE A 14 -1.50 2.56 -18.64
C PHE A 14 -0.44 3.26 -19.50
N THR A 15 -0.82 4.37 -20.12
CA THR A 15 0.13 5.31 -20.71
C THR A 15 1.02 5.92 -19.62
N GLN A 16 2.12 6.55 -20.01
CA GLN A 16 3.00 7.23 -19.06
C GLN A 16 2.28 8.38 -18.33
N ASP A 17 1.41 9.11 -19.04
CA ASP A 17 0.65 10.22 -18.46
C ASP A 17 -0.40 9.71 -17.47
N GLU A 18 -1.11 8.62 -17.78
CA GLU A 18 -2.02 7.96 -16.83
C GLU A 18 -1.28 7.42 -15.61
N THR A 19 -0.11 6.81 -15.80
CA THR A 19 0.74 6.29 -14.70
C THR A 19 1.14 7.42 -13.76
N ARG A 20 1.58 8.57 -14.29
CA ARG A 20 1.94 9.76 -13.51
C ARG A 20 0.72 10.32 -12.77
N TYR A 21 -0.38 10.52 -13.49
CA TYR A 21 -1.62 11.04 -12.94
C TYR A 21 -2.15 10.18 -11.78
N LEU A 22 -2.24 8.87 -11.99
CA LEU A 22 -2.71 7.93 -10.97
C LEU A 22 -1.78 7.90 -9.76
N THR A 23 -0.46 7.91 -10.00
CA THR A 23 0.53 7.90 -8.91
C THR A 23 0.44 9.16 -8.05
N ASP A 24 0.43 10.34 -8.68
CA ASP A 24 0.31 11.62 -7.97
C ASP A 24 -0.98 11.69 -7.15
N ARG A 25 -2.11 11.32 -7.76
CA ARG A 25 -3.40 11.33 -7.08
C ARG A 25 -3.48 10.34 -5.91
N ILE A 26 -2.85 9.17 -6.03
CA ILE A 26 -2.76 8.20 -4.93
C ILE A 26 -1.90 8.75 -3.78
N GLN A 27 -0.79 9.42 -4.09
CA GLN A 27 0.10 10.04 -3.10
C GLN A 27 -0.57 11.21 -2.38
N ASN A 28 -1.34 12.02 -3.11
CA ASN A 28 -1.97 13.25 -2.62
C ASN A 28 -3.43 13.06 -2.14
N GLY A 29 -4.00 11.87 -2.24
CA GLY A 29 -5.42 11.64 -1.93
C GLY A 29 -5.85 12.05 -0.51
N GLY A 30 -4.94 11.99 0.47
CA GLY A 30 -5.19 12.51 1.82
C GLY A 30 -5.30 14.05 1.85
N THR A 31 -4.37 14.72 1.16
CA THR A 31 -4.35 16.18 1.01
C THR A 31 -5.59 16.68 0.28
N GLU A 32 -5.99 16.03 -0.82
CA GLU A 32 -7.20 16.37 -1.57
C GLU A 32 -8.45 16.36 -0.68
N VAL A 33 -8.56 15.41 0.26
CA VAL A 33 -9.68 15.35 1.20
C VAL A 33 -9.65 16.48 2.22
N VAL A 34 -8.47 16.86 2.72
CA VAL A 34 -8.33 17.99 3.66
C VAL A 34 -8.72 19.30 2.98
N GLU A 35 -8.28 19.49 1.74
CA GLU A 35 -8.62 20.66 0.93
C GLU A 35 -10.12 20.72 0.64
N ALA A 36 -10.73 19.59 0.23
CA ALA A 36 -12.17 19.49 0.00
C ALA A 36 -13.00 19.76 1.28
N LYS A 37 -12.43 19.51 2.47
CA LYS A 37 -13.02 19.85 3.77
C LYS A 37 -12.63 21.24 4.27
N ALA A 38 -12.01 22.07 3.45
CA ALA A 38 -11.53 23.41 3.80
C ALA A 38 -10.70 23.44 5.09
N GLY A 39 -9.84 22.43 5.28
CA GLY A 39 -9.00 22.30 6.47
C GLY A 39 -9.73 21.83 7.74
N SER A 40 -11.03 21.54 7.68
CA SER A 40 -11.85 21.13 8.84
C SER A 40 -11.69 19.63 9.21
N GLY A 41 -10.52 19.06 8.95
CA GLY A 41 -10.17 17.67 9.21
C GLY A 41 -9.91 16.84 7.95
N SER A 42 -9.40 15.62 8.15
CA SER A 42 -8.96 14.70 7.09
C SER A 42 -9.99 13.60 6.79
N ALA A 43 -9.58 12.58 6.03
CA ALA A 43 -10.38 11.41 5.71
C ALA A 43 -10.77 10.63 6.97
N THR A 44 -12.07 10.55 7.27
CA THR A 44 -12.62 9.83 8.43
C THR A 44 -13.35 8.56 8.02
N LEU A 45 -14.41 8.69 7.21
CA LEU A 45 -15.23 7.54 6.79
C LEU A 45 -14.45 6.51 5.97
N SER A 46 -13.66 6.98 4.99
CA SER A 46 -12.82 6.09 4.17
C SER A 46 -11.70 5.44 5.00
N MET A 47 -11.13 6.16 5.97
CA MET A 47 -10.14 5.59 6.88
C MET A 47 -10.77 4.54 7.81
N ALA A 48 -11.94 4.81 8.38
CA ALA A 48 -12.67 3.84 9.20
C ALA A 48 -13.00 2.56 8.40
N PHE A 49 -13.43 2.72 7.15
CA PHE A 49 -13.67 1.59 6.25
C PHE A 49 -12.38 0.80 5.95
N ALA A 50 -11.29 1.48 5.60
CA ALA A 50 -10.00 0.83 5.34
C ALA A 50 -9.47 0.09 6.58
N ALA A 51 -9.54 0.71 7.75
CA ALA A 51 -9.15 0.09 9.02
C ALA A 51 -10.03 -1.13 9.35
N SER A 52 -11.34 -1.03 9.14
CA SER A 52 -12.26 -2.16 9.34
C SER A 52 -11.94 -3.33 8.42
N LYS A 53 -11.59 -3.10 7.15
CA LYS A 53 -11.19 -4.16 6.22
C LYS A 53 -9.90 -4.85 6.65
N PHE A 54 -8.89 -4.08 7.04
CA PHE A 54 -7.62 -4.64 7.51
C PHE A 54 -7.78 -5.40 8.83
N ALA A 55 -8.56 -4.87 9.78
CA ALA A 55 -8.88 -5.55 11.03
C ALA A 55 -9.61 -6.88 10.78
N ASP A 56 -10.59 -6.91 9.88
CA ASP A 56 -11.27 -8.15 9.47
C ASP A 56 -10.30 -9.16 8.86
N ALA A 57 -9.37 -8.73 7.99
CA ALA A 57 -8.34 -9.60 7.44
C ALA A 57 -7.46 -10.23 8.53
N CYS A 58 -7.03 -9.45 9.52
CA CYS A 58 -6.30 -9.96 10.69
C CYS A 58 -7.14 -10.98 11.48
N LEU A 59 -8.42 -10.68 11.75
CA LEU A 59 -9.31 -11.58 12.50
C LEU A 59 -9.55 -12.91 11.76
N ARG A 60 -9.78 -12.85 10.44
CA ARG A 60 -9.93 -14.05 9.60
C ARG A 60 -8.65 -14.90 9.60
N ALA A 61 -7.49 -14.26 9.49
CA ALA A 61 -6.20 -14.93 9.54
C ALA A 61 -5.96 -15.59 10.91
N MET A 62 -6.27 -14.89 12.01
CA MET A 62 -6.19 -15.41 13.38
C MET A 62 -7.11 -16.62 13.60
N ARG A 63 -8.28 -16.63 12.96
CA ARG A 63 -9.22 -17.76 12.98
C ARG A 63 -8.67 -18.98 12.21
N GLY A 64 -7.67 -18.80 11.35
CA GLY A 64 -7.00 -19.84 10.57
C GLY A 64 -7.41 -19.89 9.10
N GLU A 65 -8.01 -18.82 8.59
CA GLU A 65 -8.24 -18.70 7.15
C GLU A 65 -6.90 -18.50 6.43
N ALA A 66 -6.61 -19.37 5.46
CA ALA A 66 -5.33 -19.36 4.74
C ALA A 66 -5.35 -18.40 3.54
N GLY A 67 -4.17 -17.95 3.12
CA GLY A 67 -4.00 -17.17 1.90
C GLY A 67 -4.41 -15.70 2.01
N ILE A 68 -4.62 -15.18 3.23
CA ILE A 68 -4.91 -13.76 3.44
C ILE A 68 -3.61 -12.97 3.24
N VAL A 69 -3.61 -12.09 2.25
CA VAL A 69 -2.49 -11.22 1.91
C VAL A 69 -2.99 -9.79 1.86
N GLU A 70 -2.37 -8.92 2.65
CA GLU A 70 -2.68 -7.49 2.72
C GLU A 70 -1.38 -6.67 2.67
N CYS A 71 -1.46 -5.42 2.21
CA CYS A 71 -0.32 -4.51 2.30
C CYS A 71 -0.24 -3.90 3.71
N SER A 72 0.92 -3.96 4.36
CA SER A 72 1.10 -3.37 5.69
C SER A 72 2.52 -2.82 5.85
N TYR A 73 2.65 -1.70 6.58
CA TYR A 73 3.94 -1.14 6.98
C TYR A 73 4.41 -1.83 8.25
N VAL A 74 5.46 -2.67 8.13
CA VAL A 74 5.94 -3.56 9.19
C VAL A 74 7.47 -3.59 9.20
N ALA A 75 8.04 -4.16 10.26
CA ALA A 75 9.47 -4.49 10.27
C ALA A 75 9.77 -5.43 9.10
N SER A 76 10.76 -5.09 8.28
CA SER A 76 10.97 -5.71 6.98
C SER A 76 12.43 -5.69 6.59
N GLU A 77 12.87 -6.74 5.89
CA GLU A 77 14.20 -6.85 5.28
C GLU A 77 14.11 -6.78 3.73
N VAL A 78 12.94 -6.44 3.17
CA VAL A 78 12.75 -6.33 1.72
C VAL A 78 13.58 -5.18 1.12
N THR A 79 13.93 -4.21 1.95
CA THR A 79 14.84 -3.11 1.63
C THR A 79 15.90 -3.02 2.74
N GLU A 80 16.89 -2.15 2.54
CA GLU A 80 17.88 -1.78 3.55
C GLU A 80 17.31 -1.06 4.79
N LEU A 81 16.06 -0.60 4.70
CA LEU A 81 15.35 0.11 5.77
C LEU A 81 14.72 -0.88 6.77
N PRO A 82 14.71 -0.56 8.08
CA PRO A 82 14.21 -1.47 9.11
C PRO A 82 12.69 -1.71 9.05
N PHE A 83 11.94 -0.80 8.41
CA PHE A 83 10.50 -0.90 8.22
C PHE A 83 10.17 -0.53 6.77
N PHE A 84 9.26 -1.28 6.16
CA PHE A 84 8.79 -1.00 4.81
C PHE A 84 7.37 -1.56 4.59
N ALA A 85 6.60 -0.94 3.70
CA ALA A 85 5.29 -1.45 3.31
C ALA A 85 5.40 -2.40 2.12
N THR A 86 5.03 -3.66 2.32
CA THR A 86 4.88 -4.67 1.26
C THR A 86 3.63 -5.51 1.49
N LYS A 87 3.37 -6.44 0.57
CA LYS A 87 2.38 -7.50 0.79
C LYS A 87 2.87 -8.39 1.94
N VAL A 88 1.98 -8.69 2.88
CA VAL A 88 2.24 -9.53 4.05
C VAL A 88 1.20 -10.64 4.07
N ARG A 89 1.64 -11.90 4.20
CA ARG A 89 0.74 -13.00 4.49
C ARG A 89 0.40 -12.98 5.96
N LEU A 90 -0.88 -12.84 6.26
CA LEU A 90 -1.41 -12.88 7.61
C LEU A 90 -1.77 -14.33 7.97
N GLY A 91 -1.52 -14.71 9.22
CA GLY A 91 -1.98 -15.98 9.77
C GLY A 91 -2.28 -15.90 11.26
N ARG A 92 -2.15 -17.03 11.95
CA ARG A 92 -2.55 -17.13 13.37
C ARG A 92 -1.66 -16.29 14.29
N GLY A 93 -0.39 -16.14 13.93
CA GLY A 93 0.60 -15.36 14.67
C GLY A 93 0.70 -13.88 14.28
N GLY A 94 -0.18 -13.38 13.40
CA GLY A 94 -0.06 -12.04 12.83
C GLY A 94 0.62 -12.07 11.45
N ALA A 95 1.67 -11.25 11.26
CA ALA A 95 2.45 -11.23 10.03
C ALA A 95 3.37 -12.46 9.94
N GLU A 96 2.99 -13.47 9.16
CA GLU A 96 3.73 -14.75 9.08
C GLU A 96 4.77 -14.77 7.94
N GLU A 97 4.53 -14.02 6.87
CA GLU A 97 5.46 -13.93 5.73
C GLU A 97 5.46 -12.52 5.15
N ILE A 98 6.64 -11.92 5.06
CA ILE A 98 6.84 -10.65 4.35
C ILE A 98 7.16 -10.98 2.89
N LEU A 99 6.26 -10.63 1.97
CA LEU A 99 6.43 -10.94 0.55
C LEU A 99 7.32 -9.87 -0.10
N PRO A 100 8.14 -10.25 -1.11
CA PRO A 100 8.96 -9.30 -1.84
C PRO A 100 8.11 -8.30 -2.63
N LEU A 101 8.71 -7.18 -3.03
CA LEU A 101 8.04 -6.16 -3.85
C LEU A 101 7.52 -6.72 -5.18
N GLY A 102 8.14 -7.77 -5.71
CA GLY A 102 7.82 -8.32 -7.02
C GLY A 102 8.44 -7.51 -8.17
N PRO A 103 8.00 -7.73 -9.41
CA PRO A 103 8.52 -7.02 -10.57
C PRO A 103 8.11 -5.56 -10.53
N LEU A 104 9.06 -4.66 -10.81
CA LEU A 104 8.83 -3.23 -10.92
C LEU A 104 9.11 -2.78 -12.36
N ASN A 105 8.40 -1.77 -12.84
CA ASN A 105 8.79 -1.06 -14.07
C ASN A 105 9.80 0.08 -13.77
N ASP A 106 10.28 0.77 -14.80
CA ASP A 106 11.28 1.86 -14.62
C ASP A 106 10.74 3.02 -13.78
N PHE A 107 9.47 3.36 -13.94
CA PHE A 107 8.82 4.44 -13.19
C PHE A 107 8.74 4.10 -11.70
N GLU A 108 8.34 2.86 -11.37
CA GLU A 108 8.24 2.36 -10.00
C GLU A 108 9.62 2.18 -9.35
N ARG A 109 10.64 1.78 -10.11
CA ARG A 109 12.03 1.74 -9.61
C ARG A 109 12.52 3.13 -9.19
N ALA A 110 12.31 4.13 -10.05
CA ALA A 110 12.68 5.50 -9.71
C ALA A 110 11.89 6.03 -8.50
N GLY A 111 10.58 5.72 -8.43
CA GLY A 111 9.73 6.05 -7.30
C GLY A 111 10.14 5.37 -5.99
N LEU A 112 10.62 4.12 -6.05
CA LEU A 112 11.14 3.39 -4.90
C LEU A 112 12.39 4.06 -4.33
N GLU A 113 13.35 4.42 -5.19
CA GLU A 113 14.58 5.09 -4.76
C GLU A 113 14.32 6.48 -4.18
N ALA A 114 13.28 7.19 -4.66
CA ALA A 114 12.84 8.43 -4.05
C ALA A 114 12.21 8.17 -2.67
N ALA A 115 11.27 7.22 -2.58
CA ALA A 115 10.56 6.90 -1.35
C ALA A 115 11.49 6.45 -0.22
N LYS A 116 12.53 5.68 -0.53
CA LYS A 116 13.52 5.21 0.45
C LYS A 116 14.33 6.33 1.11
N LYS A 117 14.54 7.45 0.41
CA LYS A 117 15.32 8.59 0.95
C LYS A 117 14.53 9.41 1.96
N GLU A 118 13.20 9.37 1.88
CA GLU A 118 12.30 10.11 2.76
C GLU A 118 11.86 9.31 3.99
N LEU A 119 12.07 7.98 3.97
CA LEU A 119 11.62 7.03 4.99
C LEU A 119 12.69 6.78 6.05
#